data_AF-A0A351WWL4-F1
#
_entry.id   AF-A0A351WWL4-F1
#
_cell.length_a   1.000
_cell.length_b   1.000
_cell.length_c   1.000
_cell.angle_alpha   90.00
_cell.angle_beta   90.00
_cell.angle_gamma   90.00
#
_symmetry.space_group_name_H-M   'P 1'
#
loop_
_entity.id
_entity.type
_entity.pdbx_description
1 polymer ?
#
loop_
_entity_poly.entity_id
_entity_poly.type
_entity_poly.pdbx_seq_one_letter_code
_entity_poly.pdbx_strand_id
1 'polypeptide(L)' 'MEKKTAEECVAGCKKHPCEDCTFCQWCSDDRCRMCRAKKKCGGKLSQAEQIALYEEINRK' A
#
# COMPACT_ATOMS: atom_id res chain seq x y z
N MET A 1 -13.67 -12.39 29.94
CA MET A 1 -12.71 -12.62 28.83
C MET A 1 -13.42 -13.44 27.78
N GLU A 2 -14.11 -12.78 26.86
CA GLU A 2 -14.88 -13.48 25.82
C GLU A 2 -14.00 -13.66 24.59
N LYS A 3 -13.64 -14.94 24.37
CA LYS A 3 -12.83 -15.42 23.28
C LYS A 3 -13.59 -15.23 21.98
N LYS A 4 -13.22 -14.24 21.16
CA LYS A 4 -13.68 -14.16 19.77
C LYS A 4 -13.01 -15.27 18.95
N THR A 5 -13.83 -16.01 18.22
CA THR A 5 -13.50 -17.22 17.49
C THR A 5 -12.59 -16.93 16.28
N ALA A 6 -11.75 -17.92 15.96
CA ALA A 6 -10.65 -17.84 14.99
C ALA A 6 -11.07 -17.92 13.51
N GLU A 7 -12.35 -17.66 13.18
CA GLU A 7 -12.93 -17.96 11.86
C GLU A 7 -12.68 -16.91 10.77
N GLU A 8 -12.00 -15.79 11.06
CA GLU A 8 -11.71 -14.71 10.09
C GLU A 8 -10.23 -14.60 9.69
N CYS A 9 -9.42 -15.63 9.92
CA CYS A 9 -7.99 -15.64 9.59
C CYS A 9 -7.69 -16.38 8.28
N VAL A 10 -8.29 -15.99 7.16
CA VAL A 10 -8.18 -16.72 5.87
C VAL A 10 -6.83 -16.51 5.13
N ALA A 11 -5.93 -15.65 5.60
CA ALA A 11 -4.61 -15.50 4.97
C ALA A 11 -3.53 -14.99 5.93
N GLY A 12 -3.02 -15.87 6.79
CA GLY A 12 -1.93 -15.57 7.73
C GLY A 12 -2.33 -14.60 8.84
N CYS A 13 -1.68 -14.67 10.00
CA CYS A 13 -1.99 -13.80 11.14
C CYS A 13 -1.64 -12.33 10.83
N LYS A 14 -2.58 -11.62 10.20
CA LYS A 14 -2.51 -10.17 9.98
C LYS A 14 -3.09 -9.43 11.18
N LYS A 15 -2.56 -8.25 11.47
CA LYS A 15 -3.07 -7.34 12.51
C LYS A 15 -4.51 -6.87 12.21
N HIS A 16 -4.87 -6.76 10.93
CA HIS A 16 -6.20 -6.39 10.45
C HIS A 16 -6.63 -7.32 9.31
N PRO A 17 -7.95 -7.51 9.06
CA PRO A 17 -8.47 -8.32 7.97
C PRO A 17 -8.37 -7.57 6.62
N CYS A 18 -7.22 -7.00 6.30
CA CYS A 18 -7.01 -6.22 5.08
C CYS A 18 -6.54 -7.09 3.91
N GLU A 19 -7.25 -6.97 2.79
CA GLU A 19 -7.01 -7.72 1.55
C GLU A 19 -5.75 -7.25 0.83
N ASP A 20 -5.42 -5.96 0.94
CA ASP A 20 -4.31 -5.26 0.29
C ASP A 20 -2.98 -5.36 1.06
N CYS A 21 -2.98 -5.88 2.28
CA CYS A 21 -1.74 -6.15 3.02
C CYS A 21 -1.21 -7.53 2.68
N THR A 22 -0.13 -7.57 1.89
CA THR A 22 0.49 -8.83 1.46
C THR A 22 1.63 -9.31 2.37
N PHE A 23 2.15 -8.46 3.25
CA PHE A 23 3.27 -8.78 4.16
C PHE A 23 3.09 -8.08 5.52
N CYS A 24 2.18 -8.59 6.35
CA CYS A 24 1.88 -7.98 7.64
C CYS A 24 3.02 -8.21 8.64
N GLN A 25 3.70 -7.12 9.02
CA GLN A 25 4.75 -7.11 10.03
C GLN A 25 4.29 -6.55 11.39
N TRP A 26 2.97 -6.47 11.62
CA TRP A 26 2.40 -5.95 12.88
C TRP A 26 2.87 -4.52 13.21
N CYS A 27 3.02 -3.71 12.17
CA CYS A 27 3.48 -2.33 12.28
C CYS A 27 2.42 -1.39 12.91
N SER A 28 2.84 -0.17 13.25
CA SER A 28 1.94 0.89 13.72
C SER A 28 0.85 1.21 12.70
N ASP A 29 -0.25 1.82 13.15
CA ASP A 29 -1.40 2.11 12.30
C ASP A 29 -1.04 3.05 11.14
N ASP A 30 -0.13 4.01 11.35
CA ASP A 30 0.40 4.88 10.30
C ASP A 30 1.11 4.08 9.19
N ARG A 31 1.98 3.13 9.56
CA ARG A 31 2.65 2.27 8.57
C ARG A 31 1.67 1.32 7.90
N CYS A 32 0.69 0.82 8.63
CA CYS A 32 -0.37 -0.02 8.07
C CYS A 32 -1.21 0.76 7.05
N ARG A 33 -1.52 2.04 7.33
CA ARG A 33 -2.20 2.93 6.38
C ARG A 33 -1.42 3.09 5.09
N MET A 34 -0.10 3.11 5.11
CA MET A 34 0.71 3.15 3.87
C MET A 34 0.59 1.86 3.04
N CYS A 35 0.54 0.69 3.69
CA CYS A 35 0.25 -0.57 2.99
C CYS A 35 -1.13 -0.52 2.32
N ARG A 36 -2.13 0.05 3.03
CA ARG A 36 -3.50 0.21 2.53
C ARG A 36 -3.67 1.32 1.50
N ALA A 37 -2.80 2.31 1.52
CA ALA A 37 -2.83 3.47 0.64
C ALA A 37 -2.08 3.23 -0.67
N LYS A 38 -1.67 1.99 -0.99
CA LYS A 38 -1.19 1.62 -2.33
C LYS A 38 -2.35 1.74 -3.33
N LYS A 39 -2.70 2.98 -3.68
CA LYS A 39 -3.07 3.29 -5.05
C LYS A 39 -1.95 2.73 -5.89
N LYS A 40 -2.29 1.96 -6.94
CA LYS A 40 -1.33 1.49 -7.94
C LYS A 40 -0.36 2.63 -8.18
N CYS A 41 0.91 2.47 -7.79
CA CYS A 41 1.92 3.40 -8.25
C CYS A 41 1.73 3.43 -9.77
N GLY A 42 1.38 4.59 -10.31
CA GLY A 42 1.20 4.73 -11.75
C GLY A 42 2.40 4.09 -12.43
N GLY A 43 2.16 3.40 -13.55
CA GLY A 43 3.23 2.76 -14.29
C GLY A 43 4.41 3.72 -14.44
N LYS A 44 5.64 3.20 -14.37
CA LYS A 44 6.82 4.02 -14.60
C LYS A 44 6.68 4.67 -15.98
N LEU A 45 6.76 6.00 -16.03
CA LEU A 45 6.83 6.74 -17.28
C LEU A 45 8.03 6.23 -18.09
N SER A 46 7.89 6.19 -19.41
CA SER A 46 9.02 5.99 -20.32
C SER A 46 10.02 7.14 -20.17
N GLN A 47 11.27 6.92 -20.60
CA GLN A 47 12.31 7.95 -20.56
C GLN A 47 11.86 9.26 -21.23
N ALA A 48 11.17 9.16 -22.37
CA ALA A 48 10.66 10.31 -23.11
C ALA A 48 9.56 11.06 -22.33
N GLU A 49 8.62 10.33 -21.75
CA GLU A 49 7.56 10.92 -20.91
C GLU A 49 8.13 11.60 -19.65
N GLN A 50 9.17 11.02 -19.05
CA GLN A 50 9.86 11.64 -17.92
C GLN A 50 10.54 12.96 -18.30
N ILE A 51 11.19 13.02 -19.46
CA ILE A 51 11.83 14.25 -19.96
C ILE A 51 10.77 15.33 -20.23
N ALA A 52 9.70 15.00 -20.94
CA ALA A 52 8.63 15.94 -21.25
C ALA A 52 7.96 16.51 -20.00
N LEU A 53 7.68 15.66 -18.99
CA LEU A 53 7.13 16.10 -17.71
C LEU A 53 8.09 17.02 -16.97
N TYR A 54 9.39 16.71 -16.99
CA TYR A 54 10.42 17.55 -16.36
C TYR A 54 10.48 18.93 -17.01
N GLU A 55 10.53 19.00 -18.34
CA GLU A 55 10.55 20.27 -19.08
C GLU A 55 9.29 21.09 -18.81
N GLU A 56 8.12 20.45 -18.72
CA GLU A 56 6.87 21.10 -18.39
C GLU A 56 6.85 21.72 -17.00
N ILE A 57 7.26 20.96 -15.98
CA ILE A 57 7.31 21.44 -14.60
C ILE A 57 8.30 22.60 -14.45
N ASN A 58 9.39 22.57 -15.22
CA ASN A 58 10.50 23.53 -15.11
C ASN A 58 10.45 24.67 -16.15
N ARG A 59 9.33 24.88 -16.84
CA ARG A 59 9.16 25.94 -17.86
C ARG A 59 9.18 27.39 -17.32
N LYS A 60 9.64 27.61 -16.09
CA LYS A 60 9.78 28.93 -15.46
C LYS A 60 11.09 29.59 -15.84
#